data_AF-A0A849MB80-F1
#
_entry.id   AF-A0A849MB80-F1
#
_cell.length_a   1.000
_cell.length_b   1.000
_cell.length_c   1.000
_cell.angle_alpha   90.00
_cell.angle_beta   90.00
_cell.angle_gamma   90.00
#
_symmetry.space_group_name_H-M   'P 1'
#
loop_
_entity.id
_entity.type
_entity.pdbx_description
1 polymer ?
#
loop_
_entity_poly.entity_id
_entity_poly.type
_entity_poly.pdbx_seq_one_letter_code
_entity_poly.pdbx_strand_id
1 'polypeptide(L)'
;MADKFILKDFLSFTFKVIIAHTITYFIFGLLMSNIFDYGELFRQDIIKDYMRPIDSPYILFGPFLQPVRGLLFAIGIWPIRALIIGKKNGWLILWNIIIIFGILSTPSASPSSIEGLIYSKLPLWYHLIGFPELLLQTLTFSLILVWWTKQKSEKQPINQLSKSKKQVTYFVMIIMTACFAYVGYAVGGILSATLSGFQIDLKEASSSVSIKSQLMFVVAFVVNVISIFSLTKPWLKNKIDLTKLFFVFWFIDTSVPLLYQAVFSYMMPLHLAMILGFFPAVVIVVSLYFNRKNLAELDL
;
A
#
# COMPACT_ATOMS: atom_id res chain seq x y z
N MET A 1 -13.17 -5.94 29.95
CA MET A 1 -13.72 -6.66 28.77
C MET A 1 -14.10 -5.68 27.64
N ALA A 2 -14.63 -4.49 27.97
CA ALA A 2 -14.91 -3.41 27.03
C ALA A 2 -13.66 -2.86 26.29
N ASP A 3 -12.52 -2.70 26.98
CA ASP A 3 -11.31 -2.13 26.37
C ASP A 3 -10.72 -3.00 25.25
N LYS A 4 -10.79 -4.33 25.40
CA LYS A 4 -10.39 -5.29 24.36
C LYS A 4 -11.27 -5.18 23.11
N PHE A 5 -12.55 -4.82 23.28
CA PHE A 5 -13.49 -4.67 22.17
C PHE A 5 -13.20 -3.38 21.38
N ILE A 6 -12.94 -2.27 22.08
CA ILE A 6 -12.57 -0.99 21.49
C ILE A 6 -11.27 -1.10 20.70
N LEU A 7 -10.24 -1.74 21.27
CA LEU A 7 -8.96 -1.93 20.60
C LEU A 7 -9.10 -2.77 19.33
N LYS A 8 -9.88 -3.85 19.37
CA LYS A 8 -10.10 -4.72 18.21
C LYS A 8 -10.82 -3.97 17.08
N ASP A 9 -11.81 -3.15 17.41
CA ASP A 9 -12.53 -2.36 16.41
C ASP A 9 -11.66 -1.24 15.83
N PHE A 10 -10.86 -0.59 16.67
CA PHE A 10 -9.87 0.39 16.23
C PHE A 10 -8.84 -0.23 15.28
N LEU A 11 -8.26 -1.37 15.63
CA LEU A 11 -7.31 -2.08 14.77
C LEU A 11 -7.95 -2.51 13.45
N SER A 12 -9.18 -3.02 13.51
CA SER A 12 -9.91 -3.40 12.28
C SER A 12 -10.23 -2.21 11.39
N PHE A 13 -10.54 -1.05 11.96
CA PHE A 13 -10.78 0.17 11.19
C PHE A 13 -9.47 0.72 10.61
N THR A 14 -8.43 0.80 11.45
CA THR A 14 -7.10 1.25 11.08
C THR A 14 -6.55 0.47 9.89
N PHE A 15 -6.70 -0.85 9.92
CA PHE A 15 -6.34 -1.72 8.82
C PHE A 15 -7.01 -1.30 7.50
N LYS A 16 -8.33 -1.09 7.51
CA LYS A 16 -9.08 -0.65 6.31
C LYS A 16 -8.60 0.70 5.80
N VAL A 17 -8.33 1.65 6.69
CA VAL A 17 -7.84 2.98 6.33
C VAL A 17 -6.47 2.87 5.67
N ILE A 18 -5.54 2.13 6.28
CA ILE A 18 -4.19 1.89 5.74
C ILE A 18 -4.27 1.33 4.32
N ILE A 19 -5.13 0.33 4.11
CA ILE A 19 -5.26 -0.34 2.81
C ILE A 19 -5.88 0.59 1.77
N ALA A 20 -7.02 1.20 2.09
CA ALA A 20 -7.70 2.10 1.17
C ALA A 20 -6.79 3.25 0.77
N HIS A 21 -6.03 3.82 1.73
CA HIS A 21 -5.10 4.90 1.46
C HIS A 21 -3.94 4.44 0.58
N THR A 22 -3.26 3.35 0.95
CA THR A 22 -2.07 2.86 0.24
C THR A 22 -2.41 2.47 -1.20
N ILE A 23 -3.51 1.74 -1.40
CA ILE A 23 -3.94 1.31 -2.74
C ILE A 23 -4.30 2.50 -3.62
N THR A 24 -5.11 3.43 -3.11
CA THR A 24 -5.51 4.60 -3.91
C THR A 24 -4.33 5.51 -4.21
N TYR A 25 -3.45 5.73 -3.24
CA TYR A 25 -2.21 6.47 -3.48
C TYR A 25 -1.37 5.83 -4.59
N PHE A 26 -1.16 4.51 -4.53
CA PHE A 26 -0.33 3.82 -5.51
C PHE A 26 -0.95 3.83 -6.91
N ILE A 27 -2.26 3.57 -7.01
CA ILE A 27 -2.98 3.58 -8.29
C ILE A 27 -2.93 4.97 -8.92
N PHE A 28 -3.30 6.01 -8.19
CA PHE A 28 -3.33 7.36 -8.73
C PHE A 28 -1.93 7.92 -8.97
N GLY A 29 -0.97 7.62 -8.09
CA GLY A 29 0.42 8.00 -8.28
C GLY A 29 1.00 7.42 -9.57
N LEU A 30 0.79 6.12 -9.83
CA LEU A 30 1.22 5.51 -11.09
C LEU A 30 0.47 6.06 -12.31
N LEU A 31 -0.85 6.23 -12.23
CA LEU A 31 -1.63 6.75 -13.35
C LEU A 31 -1.18 8.17 -13.71
N MET A 32 -1.12 9.05 -12.72
CA MET A 32 -0.84 10.47 -12.93
C MET A 32 0.64 10.73 -13.21
N SER A 33 1.56 9.94 -12.67
CA SER A 33 2.97 10.04 -13.05
C SER A 33 3.20 9.78 -14.53
N ASN A 34 2.41 8.88 -15.13
CA ASN A 34 2.47 8.60 -16.56
C ASN A 34 1.74 9.66 -17.39
N ILE A 35 0.58 10.14 -16.92
CA ILE A 35 -0.21 11.17 -17.64
C ILE A 35 0.53 12.52 -17.68
N PHE A 36 1.19 12.90 -16.58
CA PHE A 36 1.82 14.21 -16.44
C PHE A 36 3.35 14.20 -16.62
N ASP A 37 3.93 13.04 -16.96
CA ASP A 37 5.38 12.83 -17.10
C ASP A 37 6.17 13.44 -15.94
N TYR A 38 6.04 12.84 -14.75
CA TYR A 38 6.73 13.30 -13.55
C TYR A 38 8.25 13.29 -13.66
N GLY A 39 8.80 12.50 -14.58
CA GLY A 39 10.22 12.55 -14.89
C GLY A 39 10.61 13.94 -15.36
N GLU A 40 9.94 14.45 -16.38
CA GLU A 40 10.24 15.77 -16.93
C GLU A 40 9.71 16.91 -16.06
N LEU A 41 8.48 16.77 -15.55
CA LEU A 41 7.83 17.80 -14.76
C LEU A 41 8.65 18.21 -13.53
N PHE A 42 9.24 17.25 -12.81
CA PHE A 42 10.00 17.55 -11.59
C PHE A 42 11.41 18.08 -11.86
N ARG A 43 11.89 18.03 -13.12
CA ARG A 43 13.18 18.59 -13.53
C ARG A 43 13.10 20.03 -14.01
N GLN A 44 11.90 20.54 -14.27
CA GLN A 44 11.71 21.91 -14.71
C GLN A 44 12.25 22.92 -13.69
N ASP A 45 12.70 24.06 -14.19
CA ASP A 45 13.18 25.16 -13.35
C ASP A 45 12.09 25.59 -12.34
N ILE A 46 12.52 26.02 -11.16
CA ILE A 46 11.67 26.34 -9.99
C ILE A 46 11.00 25.12 -9.35
N ILE A 47 10.52 24.14 -10.12
CA ILE A 47 9.92 22.90 -9.58
C ILE A 47 11.00 22.01 -8.99
N LYS A 48 12.17 21.86 -9.65
CA LYS A 48 13.31 21.08 -9.16
C LYS A 48 13.88 21.54 -7.82
N ASP A 49 13.66 22.81 -7.46
CA ASP A 49 14.09 23.38 -6.18
C ASP A 49 13.14 22.98 -5.04
N TYR A 50 11.92 22.55 -5.38
CA TYR A 50 10.90 22.09 -4.44
C TYR A 50 10.75 20.56 -4.43
N MET A 51 10.67 19.94 -5.59
CA MET A 51 10.48 18.51 -5.79
C MET A 51 11.80 17.79 -6.00
N ARG A 52 11.88 16.56 -5.48
CA ARG A 52 12.98 15.66 -5.82
C ARG A 52 12.71 15.06 -7.22
N PRO A 53 13.75 14.89 -8.06
CA PRO A 53 13.64 14.17 -9.32
C PRO A 53 13.07 12.76 -9.11
N ILE A 54 12.26 12.23 -10.04
CA ILE A 54 11.57 10.93 -9.87
C ILE A 54 12.52 9.75 -9.64
N ASP A 55 13.74 9.86 -10.14
CA ASP A 55 14.84 8.92 -9.99
C ASP A 55 15.53 9.00 -8.63
N SER A 56 15.31 10.06 -7.84
CA SER A 56 15.90 10.19 -6.49
C SER A 56 15.55 8.99 -5.61
N PRO A 57 16.51 8.34 -4.91
CA PRO A 57 16.20 7.13 -4.14
C PRO A 57 15.38 7.40 -2.90
N TYR A 58 15.23 8.65 -2.47
CA TYR A 58 14.26 9.02 -1.46
C TYR A 58 12.82 8.69 -1.88
N ILE A 59 12.52 8.66 -3.17
CA ILE A 59 11.19 8.35 -3.71
C ILE A 59 10.86 6.87 -3.52
N LEU A 60 11.87 5.99 -3.39
CA LEU A 60 11.68 4.59 -3.01
C LEU A 60 11.00 4.44 -1.65
N PHE A 61 11.25 5.37 -0.71
CA PHE A 61 10.56 5.38 0.58
C PHE A 61 9.11 5.85 0.49
N GLY A 62 8.71 6.49 -0.63
CA GLY A 62 7.37 7.00 -0.86
C GLY A 62 6.29 5.96 -0.58
N PRO A 63 6.26 4.82 -1.30
CA PRO A 63 5.30 3.73 -1.05
C PRO A 63 5.36 3.17 0.38
N PHE A 64 6.55 3.11 0.99
CA PHE A 64 6.73 2.55 2.34
C PHE A 64 6.22 3.46 3.47
N LEU A 65 6.15 4.77 3.23
CA LEU A 65 5.57 5.73 4.17
C LEU A 65 4.04 5.82 4.05
N GLN A 66 3.42 5.25 3.02
CA GLN A 66 1.96 5.32 2.87
C GLN A 66 1.20 4.54 3.95
N PRO A 67 1.63 3.35 4.39
CA PRO A 67 1.02 2.70 5.54
C PRO A 67 1.08 3.56 6.82
N VAL A 68 2.18 4.29 7.02
CA VAL A 68 2.33 5.23 8.15
C VAL A 68 1.33 6.38 8.02
N ARG A 69 1.21 6.99 6.84
CA ARG A 69 0.18 8.02 6.58
C ARG A 69 -1.24 7.49 6.76
N GLY A 70 -1.50 6.26 6.33
CA GLY A 70 -2.77 5.57 6.54
C GLY A 70 -3.09 5.37 8.02
N LEU A 71 -2.09 5.06 8.85
CA LEU A 71 -2.24 4.99 10.30
C LEU A 71 -2.59 6.37 10.89
N LEU A 72 -1.91 7.44 10.45
CA LEU A 72 -2.24 8.80 10.88
C LEU A 72 -3.68 9.19 10.51
N PHE A 73 -4.12 8.85 9.30
CA PHE A 73 -5.52 9.01 8.90
C PHE A 73 -6.46 8.19 9.78
N ALA A 74 -6.11 6.95 10.14
CA ALA A 74 -6.95 6.16 11.01
C ALA A 74 -7.13 6.81 12.39
N ILE A 75 -6.03 7.34 12.96
CA ILE A 75 -6.04 8.06 14.24
C ILE A 75 -6.92 9.31 14.14
N GLY A 76 -6.79 10.11 13.08
CA GLY A 76 -7.58 11.34 12.89
C GLY A 76 -9.06 11.08 12.59
N ILE A 77 -9.38 10.03 11.82
CA ILE A 77 -10.76 9.71 11.43
C ILE A 77 -11.49 8.98 12.56
N TRP A 78 -10.79 8.19 13.38
CA TRP A 78 -11.44 7.35 14.40
C TRP A 78 -12.37 8.11 15.37
N PRO A 79 -12.01 9.28 15.93
CA PRO A 79 -12.90 10.06 16.79
C PRO A 79 -14.20 10.50 16.09
N ILE A 80 -14.11 10.86 14.80
CA ILE A 80 -15.23 11.38 14.00
C ILE A 80 -15.93 10.29 13.17
N ARG A 81 -15.53 9.02 13.32
CA ARG A 81 -15.99 7.91 12.49
C ARG A 81 -17.51 7.74 12.46
N ALA A 82 -18.21 8.09 13.55
CA ALA A 82 -19.66 7.99 13.64
C ALA A 82 -20.37 8.97 12.68
N LEU A 83 -19.83 10.19 12.52
CA LEU A 83 -20.35 11.22 11.61
C LEU A 83 -20.17 10.82 10.14
N ILE A 84 -19.12 10.04 9.85
CA ILE A 84 -18.79 9.56 8.51
C ILE A 84 -19.55 8.28 8.21
N ILE A 85 -19.35 7.22 8.98
CA ILE A 85 -19.88 5.87 8.69
C ILE A 85 -21.41 5.84 8.84
N GLY A 86 -21.96 6.58 9.80
CA GLY A 86 -23.41 6.58 10.11
C GLY A 86 -24.30 7.35 9.14
N LYS A 87 -23.73 8.10 8.18
CA LYS A 87 -24.49 8.95 7.24
C LYS A 87 -24.49 8.36 5.84
N LYS A 88 -25.62 8.43 5.11
CA LYS A 88 -25.75 7.94 3.71
C LYS A 88 -24.60 8.44 2.82
N ASN A 89 -24.29 9.73 2.92
CA ASN A 89 -23.25 10.42 2.14
C ASN A 89 -21.94 10.62 2.93
N GLY A 90 -21.62 9.72 3.86
CA GLY A 90 -20.41 9.80 4.68
C GLY A 90 -19.10 10.00 3.92
N TRP A 91 -19.00 9.43 2.72
CA TRP A 91 -17.84 9.58 1.85
C TRP A 91 -17.63 11.03 1.39
N LEU A 92 -18.71 11.80 1.16
CA LEU A 92 -18.62 13.24 0.85
C LEU A 92 -18.16 14.03 2.06
N ILE A 93 -18.63 13.67 3.27
CA ILE A 93 -18.21 14.34 4.51
C ILE A 93 -16.71 14.15 4.70
N LEU A 94 -16.22 12.91 4.58
CA LEU A 94 -14.79 12.61 4.69
C LEU A 94 -13.97 13.31 3.60
N TRP A 95 -14.43 13.25 2.35
CA TRP A 95 -13.73 13.88 1.24
C TRP A 95 -13.64 15.40 1.39
N ASN A 96 -14.73 16.05 1.80
CA ASN A 96 -14.75 17.49 2.09
C ASN A 96 -13.78 17.86 3.21
N ILE A 97 -13.71 17.09 4.30
CA ILE A 97 -12.75 17.33 5.37
C ILE A 97 -11.31 17.29 4.82
N ILE A 98 -11.00 16.29 3.98
CA ILE A 98 -9.66 16.15 3.38
C ILE A 98 -9.36 17.31 2.44
N ILE A 99 -10.31 17.72 1.58
CA ILE A 99 -10.10 18.85 0.67
C ILE A 99 -9.86 20.14 1.46
N ILE A 100 -10.76 20.48 2.37
CA ILE A 100 -10.73 21.77 3.05
C ILE A 100 -9.51 21.87 3.96
N PHE A 101 -9.28 20.87 4.82
CA PHE A 101 -8.23 20.95 5.84
C PHE A 101 -6.89 20.35 5.38
N GLY A 102 -6.91 19.36 4.49
CA GLY A 102 -5.71 18.62 4.08
C GLY A 102 -5.13 19.01 2.73
N ILE A 103 -5.85 19.77 1.89
CA ILE A 103 -5.35 20.26 0.61
C ILE A 103 -5.34 21.80 0.60
N LEU A 104 -6.52 22.43 0.74
CA LEU A 104 -6.65 23.87 0.58
C LEU A 104 -6.09 24.67 1.76
N SER A 105 -6.40 24.25 2.99
CA SER A 105 -6.03 24.95 4.23
C SER A 105 -4.91 24.27 5.02
N THR A 106 -4.06 23.50 4.33
CA THR A 106 -2.91 22.86 4.99
C THR A 106 -1.98 23.93 5.57
N PRO A 107 -1.53 23.81 6.83
CA PRO A 107 -0.65 24.78 7.49
C PRO A 107 0.81 24.64 7.01
N SER A 108 1.02 24.74 5.69
CA SER A 108 2.32 24.73 5.02
C SER A 108 2.15 25.24 3.59
N ALA A 109 3.19 25.83 3.01
CA ALA A 109 3.23 26.25 1.61
C ALA A 109 3.34 25.04 0.63
N SER A 110 2.37 24.13 0.70
CA SER A 110 2.25 22.94 -0.14
C SER A 110 1.66 23.30 -1.52
N PRO A 111 2.05 22.61 -2.60
CA PRO A 111 1.35 22.67 -3.88
C PRO A 111 -0.17 22.54 -3.68
N SER A 112 -0.90 23.32 -4.46
CA SER A 112 -2.37 23.43 -4.45
C SER A 112 -3.04 23.94 -3.16
N SER A 113 -2.29 24.33 -2.12
CA SER A 113 -2.84 24.99 -0.93
C SER A 113 -2.90 26.51 -1.09
N ILE A 114 -3.72 27.19 -0.28
CA ILE A 114 -3.81 28.66 -0.25
C ILE A 114 -2.46 29.27 0.12
N GLU A 115 -1.81 28.73 1.16
CA GLU A 115 -0.48 29.14 1.60
C GLU A 115 0.57 28.92 0.50
N GLY A 116 0.47 27.84 -0.26
CA GLY A 116 1.35 27.57 -1.40
C GLY A 116 1.19 28.61 -2.51
N LEU A 117 -0.03 29.08 -2.79
CA LEU A 117 -0.27 30.12 -3.79
C LEU A 117 0.30 31.48 -3.38
N ILE A 118 0.37 31.75 -2.07
CA ILE A 118 0.83 33.04 -1.54
C ILE A 118 2.35 33.05 -1.34
N TYR A 119 2.91 31.97 -0.77
CA TYR A 119 4.28 31.98 -0.25
C TYR A 119 5.27 31.13 -1.04
N SER A 120 4.81 30.27 -1.96
CA SER A 120 5.72 29.47 -2.78
C SER A 120 6.12 30.21 -4.06
N LYS A 121 7.28 29.85 -4.62
CA LYS A 121 7.69 30.32 -5.95
C LYS A 121 7.09 29.48 -7.08
N LEU A 122 6.31 28.43 -6.76
CA LEU A 122 5.79 27.50 -7.75
C LEU A 122 4.81 28.22 -8.69
N PRO A 123 4.84 27.93 -9.99
CA PRO A 123 3.97 28.59 -10.93
C PRO A 123 2.52 28.14 -10.74
N LEU A 124 1.55 29.03 -10.98
CA LEU A 124 0.12 28.76 -10.76
C LEU A 124 -0.37 27.50 -11.49
N TRP A 125 0.11 27.25 -12.71
CA TRP A 125 -0.26 26.06 -13.48
C TRP A 125 0.16 24.76 -12.76
N TYR A 126 1.24 24.77 -11.99
CA TYR A 126 1.70 23.61 -11.23
C TYR A 126 0.77 23.30 -10.04
N HIS A 127 0.23 24.34 -9.40
CA HIS A 127 -0.83 24.19 -8.39
C HIS A 127 -2.10 23.58 -8.98
N LEU A 128 -2.38 23.83 -10.26
CA LEU A 128 -3.58 23.35 -10.95
C LEU A 128 -3.42 21.94 -11.52
N ILE A 129 -2.24 21.59 -12.06
CA ILE A 129 -2.03 20.30 -12.71
C ILE A 129 -1.98 19.12 -11.72
N GLY A 130 -1.49 19.33 -10.50
CA GLY A 130 -1.49 18.32 -9.44
C GLY A 130 -2.86 18.13 -8.77
N PHE A 131 -3.78 19.08 -8.97
CA PHE A 131 -5.06 19.11 -8.28
C PHE A 131 -5.98 17.91 -8.63
N PRO A 132 -6.11 17.50 -9.90
CA PRO A 132 -6.90 16.32 -10.26
C PRO A 132 -6.42 15.04 -9.57
N GLU A 133 -5.10 14.82 -9.46
CA GLU A 133 -4.58 13.64 -8.76
C GLU A 133 -5.01 13.65 -7.30
N LEU A 134 -4.78 14.76 -6.58
CA LEU A 134 -5.09 14.89 -5.17
C LEU A 134 -6.60 14.71 -4.91
N LEU A 135 -7.44 15.32 -5.73
CA LEU A 135 -8.90 15.23 -5.59
C LEU A 135 -9.41 13.83 -5.90
N LEU A 136 -8.97 13.21 -6.99
CA LEU A 136 -9.44 11.88 -7.39
C LEU A 136 -8.94 10.80 -6.42
N GLN A 137 -7.67 10.85 -6.02
CA GLN A 137 -7.11 9.90 -5.05
C GLN A 137 -7.88 9.96 -3.72
N THR A 138 -8.10 11.16 -3.17
CA THR A 138 -8.78 11.34 -1.88
C THR A 138 -10.28 11.05 -1.96
N LEU A 139 -10.90 11.29 -3.12
CA LEU A 139 -12.28 10.90 -3.40
C LEU A 139 -12.43 9.38 -3.42
N THR A 140 -11.60 8.70 -4.20
CA THR A 140 -11.61 7.23 -4.29
C THR A 140 -11.32 6.60 -2.94
N PHE A 141 -10.36 7.15 -2.17
CA PHE A 141 -10.09 6.74 -0.80
C PHE A 141 -11.35 6.83 0.07
N SER A 142 -12.04 7.97 0.03
CA SER A 142 -13.22 8.23 0.85
C SER A 142 -14.39 7.31 0.47
N LEU A 143 -14.59 7.09 -0.82
CA LEU A 143 -15.60 6.15 -1.35
C LEU A 143 -15.31 4.73 -0.87
N ILE A 144 -14.10 4.21 -1.10
CA ILE A 144 -13.71 2.85 -0.73
C ILE A 144 -13.82 2.66 0.78
N LEU A 145 -13.26 3.57 1.58
CA LEU A 145 -13.26 3.43 3.04
C LEU A 145 -14.67 3.39 3.61
N VAL A 146 -15.54 4.31 3.20
CA VAL A 146 -16.91 4.38 3.73
C VAL A 146 -17.74 3.21 3.24
N TRP A 147 -17.65 2.85 1.96
CA TRP A 147 -18.31 1.66 1.41
C TRP A 147 -17.89 0.38 2.15
N TRP A 148 -16.59 0.17 2.30
CA TRP A 148 -16.04 -1.02 2.97
C TRP A 148 -16.35 -1.06 4.46
N THR A 149 -16.45 0.10 5.10
CA THR A 149 -16.77 0.16 6.54
C THR A 149 -18.25 -0.03 6.79
N LYS A 150 -19.13 0.50 5.93
CA LYS A 150 -20.58 0.28 6.00
C LYS A 150 -21.00 -1.16 5.77
N GLN A 151 -20.34 -1.87 4.86
CA GLN A 151 -20.54 -3.32 4.70
C GLN A 151 -20.28 -4.14 5.98
N LYS A 152 -19.55 -3.59 6.96
CA LYS A 152 -19.37 -4.23 8.26
C LYS A 152 -20.46 -3.87 9.26
N SER A 153 -21.10 -2.71 9.11
CA SER A 153 -22.22 -2.24 9.94
C SER A 153 -23.54 -2.91 9.53
N GLU A 154 -23.69 -3.26 8.26
CA GLU A 154 -24.72 -4.18 7.74
C GLU A 154 -24.11 -5.57 7.50
N LYS A 155 -23.70 -6.28 8.56
CA LYS A 155 -23.28 -7.68 8.36
C LYS A 155 -24.45 -8.63 8.52
N GLN A 156 -24.90 -9.16 7.39
CA GLN A 156 -25.28 -10.57 7.35
C GLN A 156 -24.01 -11.41 7.63
N PRO A 157 -24.07 -12.46 8.47
CA PRO A 157 -22.95 -13.36 8.73
C PRO A 157 -22.36 -13.91 7.42
N ILE A 158 -21.04 -14.23 7.39
CA ILE A 158 -20.35 -14.68 6.16
C ILE A 158 -21.09 -15.82 5.48
N ASN A 159 -21.70 -16.68 6.30
CA ASN A 159 -22.51 -17.83 5.91
C ASN A 159 -23.70 -17.46 5.00
N GLN A 160 -24.22 -16.22 5.08
CA GLN A 160 -25.37 -15.71 4.33
C GLN A 160 -25.00 -14.92 3.06
N LEU A 161 -23.71 -14.70 2.75
CA LEU A 161 -23.34 -14.06 1.49
C LEU A 161 -23.67 -14.94 0.28
N SER A 162 -24.14 -14.33 -0.81
CA SER A 162 -24.27 -15.00 -2.10
C SER A 162 -22.90 -15.49 -2.61
N LYS A 163 -22.89 -16.58 -3.38
CA LYS A 163 -21.68 -17.22 -3.92
C LYS A 163 -20.73 -16.22 -4.60
N SER A 164 -21.27 -15.34 -5.44
CA SER A 164 -20.49 -14.29 -6.14
C SER A 164 -19.81 -13.32 -5.15
N LYS A 165 -20.52 -12.88 -4.11
CA LYS A 165 -19.93 -11.98 -3.09
C LYS A 165 -18.86 -12.67 -2.23
N LYS A 166 -19.03 -13.97 -1.94
CA LYS A 166 -17.99 -14.78 -1.27
C LYS A 166 -16.72 -14.87 -2.13
N GLN A 167 -16.86 -15.14 -3.44
CA GLN A 167 -15.72 -15.16 -4.38
C GLN A 167 -14.99 -13.83 -4.43
N VAL A 168 -15.71 -12.71 -4.58
CA VAL A 168 -15.10 -11.37 -4.62
C VAL A 168 -14.37 -11.07 -3.31
N THR A 169 -14.98 -11.37 -2.16
CA THR A 169 -14.36 -11.14 -0.85
C THR A 169 -13.09 -11.98 -0.67
N TYR A 170 -13.13 -13.25 -1.09
CA TYR A 170 -11.98 -14.15 -1.08
C TYR A 170 -10.82 -13.61 -1.94
N PHE A 171 -11.10 -13.21 -3.18
CA PHE A 171 -10.10 -12.62 -4.07
C PHE A 171 -9.50 -11.32 -3.51
N VAL A 172 -10.34 -10.44 -2.97
CA VAL A 172 -9.88 -9.19 -2.34
C VAL A 172 -8.92 -9.48 -1.19
N MET A 173 -9.24 -10.44 -0.31
CA MET A 173 -8.36 -10.81 0.82
C MET A 173 -7.01 -11.38 0.36
N ILE A 174 -6.99 -12.14 -0.74
CA ILE A 174 -5.75 -12.68 -1.33
C ILE A 174 -4.89 -11.54 -1.89
N ILE A 175 -5.47 -10.68 -2.72
CA ILE A 175 -4.78 -9.52 -3.30
C ILE A 175 -4.22 -8.64 -2.19
N MET A 176 -5.02 -8.39 -1.14
CA MET A 176 -4.58 -7.61 0.02
C MET A 176 -3.40 -8.26 0.76
N THR A 177 -3.43 -9.58 0.95
CA THR A 177 -2.33 -10.30 1.61
C THR A 177 -1.03 -10.20 0.79
N ALA A 178 -1.13 -10.26 -0.55
CA ALA A 178 0.01 -10.04 -1.44
C ALA A 178 0.50 -8.58 -1.40
N CYS A 179 -0.39 -7.60 -1.30
CA CYS A 179 -0.01 -6.20 -1.11
C CYS A 179 0.71 -5.97 0.21
N PHE A 180 0.35 -6.66 1.29
CA PHE A 180 1.07 -6.52 2.56
C PHE A 180 2.45 -7.16 2.53
N ALA A 181 2.64 -8.23 1.74
CA ALA A 181 3.96 -8.81 1.53
C ALA A 181 4.99 -7.77 1.07
N TYR A 182 4.59 -6.74 0.30
CA TYR A 182 5.47 -5.63 -0.08
C TYR A 182 6.06 -4.87 1.11
N VAL A 183 5.31 -4.72 2.21
CA VAL A 183 5.85 -4.13 3.43
C VAL A 183 7.01 -4.98 3.95
N GLY A 184 6.91 -6.29 3.83
CA GLY A 184 8.00 -7.20 4.12
C GLY A 184 9.20 -7.00 3.20
N TYR A 185 8.99 -6.91 1.88
CA TYR A 185 10.07 -6.62 0.92
C TYR A 185 10.77 -5.29 1.20
N ALA A 186 10.03 -4.28 1.67
CA ALA A 186 10.59 -3.00 2.12
C ALA A 186 11.60 -3.19 3.25
N VAL A 187 11.15 -3.86 4.31
CA VAL A 187 11.92 -4.10 5.53
C VAL A 187 13.13 -4.97 5.20
N GLY A 188 12.94 -6.03 4.44
CA GLY A 188 14.01 -6.91 3.98
C GLY A 188 15.02 -6.19 3.10
N GLY A 189 14.58 -5.29 2.20
CA GLY A 189 15.44 -4.49 1.34
C GLY A 189 16.30 -3.48 2.13
N ILE A 190 15.69 -2.74 3.06
CA ILE A 190 16.41 -1.80 3.93
C ILE A 190 17.44 -2.56 4.78
N LEU A 191 17.05 -3.66 5.41
CA LEU A 191 17.96 -4.47 6.23
C LEU A 191 19.11 -5.06 5.39
N SER A 192 18.80 -5.58 4.20
CA SER A 192 19.82 -6.09 3.28
C SER A 192 20.82 -5.01 2.87
N ALA A 193 20.34 -3.79 2.61
CA ALA A 193 21.20 -2.64 2.29
C ALA A 193 22.07 -2.21 3.48
N THR A 194 21.55 -2.24 4.71
CA THR A 194 22.36 -1.93 5.90
C THR A 194 23.40 -3.00 6.22
N LEU A 195 23.08 -4.28 5.97
CA LEU A 195 23.95 -5.42 6.28
C LEU A 195 25.05 -5.63 5.23
N SER A 196 24.84 -5.20 3.99
CA SER A 196 25.85 -5.28 2.94
C SER A 196 27.00 -4.28 3.12
N GLY A 197 26.95 -3.42 4.14
CA GLY A 197 27.99 -2.42 4.42
C GLY A 197 28.09 -1.33 3.34
N PHE A 198 27.22 -1.34 2.35
CA PHE A 198 27.11 -0.26 1.37
C PHE A 198 26.61 0.98 2.11
N GLN A 199 27.45 2.01 2.19
CA GLN A 199 26.92 3.37 2.19
C GLN A 199 26.05 3.44 0.95
N ILE A 200 24.74 3.58 1.13
CA ILE A 200 23.81 3.72 0.01
C ILE A 200 24.27 5.01 -0.67
N ASP A 201 25.10 4.90 -1.73
CA ASP A 201 25.39 6.03 -2.57
C ASP A 201 24.12 6.24 -3.38
N LEU A 202 23.25 7.05 -2.81
CA LEU A 202 21.94 7.34 -3.33
C LEU A 202 22.05 7.82 -4.80
N LYS A 203 23.17 8.40 -5.25
CA LYS A 203 23.32 8.84 -6.64
C LYS A 203 23.52 7.70 -7.66
N GLU A 204 24.17 6.60 -7.29
CA GLU A 204 24.39 5.43 -8.16
C GLU A 204 23.19 4.46 -8.15
N ALA A 205 22.53 4.36 -6.99
CA ALA A 205 21.31 3.57 -6.84
C ALA A 205 20.15 4.12 -7.69
N SER A 206 20.06 5.45 -7.89
CA SER A 206 19.04 6.13 -8.70
C SER A 206 19.24 6.01 -10.20
N SER A 207 20.49 6.10 -10.66
CA SER A 207 20.84 6.09 -12.09
C SER A 207 20.77 4.67 -12.70
N SER A 208 20.71 3.64 -11.86
CA SER A 208 20.56 2.24 -12.25
C SER A 208 19.12 1.69 -12.09
N VAL A 209 18.14 2.52 -11.65
CA VAL A 209 16.72 2.11 -11.55
C VAL A 209 16.10 2.07 -12.95
N SER A 210 16.43 1.02 -13.68
CA SER A 210 15.73 0.67 -14.92
C SER A 210 14.30 0.25 -14.59
N ILE A 211 13.35 0.46 -15.50
CA ILE A 211 11.99 -0.09 -15.43
C ILE A 211 12.00 -1.61 -15.11
N LYS A 212 13.06 -2.30 -15.51
CA LYS A 212 13.35 -3.70 -15.17
C LYS A 212 13.45 -3.92 -13.65
N SER A 213 14.14 -3.06 -12.91
CA SER A 213 14.25 -3.20 -11.45
C SER A 213 12.91 -3.00 -10.71
N GLN A 214 12.02 -2.15 -11.22
CA GLN A 214 10.67 -1.97 -10.66
C GLN A 214 9.74 -3.14 -11.01
N LEU A 215 9.87 -3.69 -12.22
CA LEU A 215 9.12 -4.85 -12.67
C LEU A 215 9.41 -6.10 -11.83
N MET A 216 10.59 -6.23 -11.21
CA MET A 216 10.90 -7.31 -10.27
C MET A 216 9.83 -7.44 -9.17
N PHE A 217 9.46 -6.32 -8.57
CA PHE A 217 8.47 -6.32 -7.50
C PHE A 217 7.08 -6.62 -8.04
N VAL A 218 6.72 -6.12 -9.23
CA VAL A 218 5.45 -6.46 -9.89
C VAL A 218 5.37 -7.97 -10.18
N VAL A 219 6.46 -8.59 -10.62
CA VAL A 219 6.53 -10.04 -10.79
C VAL A 219 6.35 -10.75 -9.44
N ALA A 220 7.05 -10.30 -8.39
CA ALA A 220 6.88 -10.83 -7.04
C ALA A 220 5.45 -10.67 -6.51
N PHE A 221 4.77 -9.56 -6.82
CA PHE A 221 3.36 -9.35 -6.51
C PHE A 221 2.48 -10.41 -7.14
N VAL A 222 2.59 -10.57 -8.46
CA VAL A 222 1.75 -11.47 -9.24
C VAL A 222 1.98 -12.92 -8.79
N VAL A 223 3.24 -13.31 -8.61
CA VAL A 223 3.58 -14.63 -8.07
C VAL A 223 2.98 -14.82 -6.68
N ASN A 224 3.03 -13.81 -5.80
CA ASN A 224 2.41 -13.90 -4.48
C ASN A 224 0.89 -14.02 -4.53
N VAL A 225 0.20 -13.26 -5.39
CA VAL A 225 -1.25 -13.43 -5.58
C VAL A 225 -1.58 -14.86 -6.00
N ILE A 226 -0.87 -15.41 -6.98
CA ILE A 226 -1.07 -16.78 -7.50
C ILE A 226 -0.77 -17.82 -6.40
N SER A 227 0.36 -17.67 -5.71
CA SER A 227 0.82 -18.59 -4.66
C SER A 227 -0.10 -18.57 -3.45
N ILE A 228 -0.53 -17.39 -2.98
CA ILE A 228 -1.49 -17.26 -1.89
C ILE A 228 -2.83 -17.89 -2.30
N PHE A 229 -3.32 -17.62 -3.50
CA PHE A 229 -4.55 -18.24 -4.01
C PHE A 229 -4.47 -19.78 -4.01
N SER A 230 -3.33 -20.32 -4.45
CA SER A 230 -3.12 -21.75 -4.62
C SER A 230 -2.88 -22.49 -3.30
N LEU A 231 -2.15 -21.88 -2.36
CA LEU A 231 -1.74 -22.49 -1.10
C LEU A 231 -2.74 -22.28 0.04
N THR A 232 -3.64 -21.29 -0.06
CA THR A 232 -4.67 -21.04 0.97
C THR A 232 -5.61 -22.23 1.11
N LYS A 233 -6.13 -22.81 0.01
CA LYS A 233 -7.06 -23.95 0.09
C LYS A 233 -6.43 -25.22 0.72
N PRO A 234 -5.25 -25.69 0.29
CA PRO A 234 -4.56 -26.81 0.95
C PRO A 234 -4.27 -26.57 2.42
N TRP A 235 -3.88 -25.35 2.80
CA TRP A 235 -3.62 -24.98 4.18
C TRP A 235 -4.89 -24.98 5.04
N LEU A 236 -6.00 -24.43 4.54
CA LEU A 236 -7.30 -24.47 5.24
C LEU A 236 -7.78 -25.91 5.49
N LYS A 237 -7.50 -26.82 4.56
CA LYS A 237 -7.78 -28.26 4.67
C LYS A 237 -6.77 -29.04 5.53
N ASN A 238 -5.87 -28.34 6.23
CA ASN A 238 -4.79 -28.92 7.05
C ASN A 238 -3.85 -29.87 6.28
N LYS A 239 -3.77 -29.77 4.94
CA LYS A 239 -2.80 -30.55 4.14
C LYS A 239 -1.38 -30.00 4.26
N ILE A 240 -1.26 -28.71 4.55
CA ILE A 240 -0.01 -27.99 4.76
C ILE A 240 -0.12 -27.33 6.13
N ASP A 241 0.87 -27.53 6.99
CA ASP A 241 0.96 -26.84 8.28
C ASP A 241 1.50 -25.41 8.12
N LEU A 242 1.34 -24.57 9.14
CA LEU A 242 1.74 -23.16 9.08
C LEU A 242 3.24 -22.98 8.88
N THR A 243 4.05 -23.90 9.43
CA THR A 243 5.51 -23.87 9.33
C THR A 243 5.98 -24.16 7.91
N LYS A 244 5.44 -25.19 7.27
CA LYS A 244 5.68 -25.50 5.85
C LYS A 244 5.22 -24.37 4.95
N LEU A 245 4.06 -23.77 5.26
CA LEU A 245 3.56 -22.63 4.52
C LEU A 245 4.55 -21.44 4.57
N PHE A 246 5.12 -21.18 5.74
CA PHE A 246 6.19 -20.18 5.90
C PHE A 246 7.41 -20.49 5.04
N PHE A 247 7.95 -21.71 5.12
CA PHE A 247 9.12 -22.08 4.31
C PHE A 247 8.86 -22.02 2.81
N VAL A 248 7.64 -22.36 2.36
CA VAL A 248 7.25 -22.25 0.95
C VAL A 248 7.22 -20.79 0.51
N PHE A 249 6.58 -19.89 1.27
CA PHE A 249 6.59 -18.46 0.93
C PHE A 249 7.98 -17.86 1.01
N TRP A 250 8.79 -18.22 2.02
CA TRP A 250 10.15 -17.74 2.11
C TRP A 250 11.00 -18.20 0.92
N PHE A 251 10.83 -19.44 0.47
CA PHE A 251 11.48 -19.94 -0.74
C PHE A 251 11.04 -19.17 -2.00
N ILE A 252 9.73 -18.95 -2.17
CA ILE A 252 9.17 -18.18 -3.30
C ILE A 252 9.70 -16.75 -3.29
N ASP A 253 9.57 -16.05 -2.16
CA ASP A 253 9.94 -14.63 -2.01
C ASP A 253 11.45 -14.41 -2.05
N THR A 254 12.26 -15.45 -1.82
CA THR A 254 13.72 -15.42 -2.05
C THR A 254 14.05 -15.71 -3.52
N SER A 255 13.40 -16.71 -4.11
CA SER A 255 13.72 -17.19 -5.46
C SER A 255 13.26 -16.23 -6.54
N VAL A 256 12.10 -15.59 -6.39
CA VAL A 256 11.54 -14.72 -7.43
C VAL A 256 12.42 -13.49 -7.69
N PRO A 257 12.84 -12.71 -6.67
CA PRO A 257 13.79 -11.61 -6.89
C PRO A 257 15.14 -12.09 -7.43
N LEU A 258 15.65 -13.23 -6.92
CA LEU A 258 16.95 -13.76 -7.31
C LEU A 258 16.98 -14.24 -8.77
N LEU A 259 15.95 -14.97 -9.21
CA LEU A 259 15.78 -15.40 -10.61
C LEU A 259 15.53 -14.21 -11.54
N TYR A 260 14.73 -13.24 -11.10
CA TYR A 260 14.51 -12.03 -11.89
C TYR A 260 15.83 -11.28 -12.11
N GLN A 261 16.63 -11.11 -11.06
CA GLN A 261 17.94 -10.48 -11.18
C GLN A 261 18.91 -11.29 -12.04
N ALA A 262 18.89 -12.62 -11.98
CA ALA A 262 19.73 -13.45 -12.85
C ALA A 262 19.45 -13.25 -14.35
N VAL A 263 18.22 -12.89 -14.73
CA VAL A 263 17.82 -12.64 -16.13
C VAL A 263 18.08 -11.20 -16.57
N PHE A 264 17.86 -10.22 -15.68
CA PHE A 264 17.81 -8.81 -16.08
C PHE A 264 18.93 -7.93 -15.49
N SER A 265 19.72 -8.43 -14.53
CA SER A 265 20.69 -7.65 -13.74
C SER A 265 21.82 -8.54 -13.18
N TYR A 266 22.54 -8.05 -12.16
CA TYR A 266 23.52 -8.83 -11.42
C TYR A 266 22.85 -9.61 -10.29
N MET A 267 23.25 -10.87 -10.13
CA MET A 267 22.67 -11.76 -9.13
C MET A 267 23.09 -11.32 -7.72
N MET A 268 22.10 -10.97 -6.89
CA MET A 268 22.35 -10.64 -5.50
C MET A 268 22.92 -11.86 -4.74
N PRO A 269 23.85 -11.65 -3.79
CA PRO A 269 24.30 -12.70 -2.89
C PRO A 269 23.13 -13.40 -2.19
N LEU A 270 23.18 -14.73 -2.12
CA LEU A 270 22.10 -15.56 -1.59
C LEU A 270 21.64 -15.14 -0.18
N HIS A 271 22.56 -14.74 0.68
CA HIS A 271 22.23 -14.31 2.05
C HIS A 271 21.37 -13.04 2.09
N LEU A 272 21.60 -12.06 1.21
CA LEU A 272 20.76 -10.86 1.11
C LEU A 272 19.40 -11.20 0.50
N ALA A 273 19.36 -12.09 -0.50
CA ALA A 273 18.10 -12.55 -1.07
C ALA A 273 17.22 -13.28 -0.03
N MET A 274 17.84 -14.09 0.83
CA MET A 274 17.12 -14.75 1.94
C MET A 274 16.56 -13.75 2.94
N ILE A 275 17.29 -12.67 3.26
CA ILE A 275 16.80 -11.60 4.15
C ILE A 275 15.65 -10.84 3.50
N LEU A 276 15.78 -10.51 2.20
CA LEU A 276 14.75 -9.84 1.42
C LEU A 276 13.45 -10.65 1.39
N GLY A 277 13.53 -11.97 1.19
CA GLY A 277 12.38 -12.88 1.13
C GLY A 277 11.80 -13.29 2.49
N PHE A 278 12.50 -13.06 3.60
CA PHE A 278 12.05 -13.50 4.93
C PHE A 278 10.82 -12.73 5.43
N PHE A 279 10.92 -11.41 5.44
CA PHE A 279 9.85 -10.54 5.93
C PHE A 279 8.53 -10.61 5.14
N PRO A 280 8.51 -10.64 3.79
CA PRO A 280 7.25 -10.84 3.06
C PRO A 280 6.59 -12.16 3.43
N ALA A 281 7.35 -13.25 3.57
CA ALA A 281 6.82 -14.55 4.00
C ALA A 281 6.21 -14.51 5.41
N VAL A 282 6.85 -13.83 6.36
CA VAL A 282 6.28 -13.59 7.70
C VAL A 282 4.94 -12.87 7.59
N VAL A 283 4.90 -11.77 6.82
CA VAL A 283 3.68 -10.96 6.67
C VAL A 283 2.55 -11.77 6.04
N ILE A 284 2.83 -12.57 5.02
CA ILE A 284 1.83 -13.45 4.37
C ILE A 284 1.28 -14.47 5.37
N VAL A 285 2.14 -15.20 6.07
CA VAL A 285 1.73 -16.27 6.99
C VAL A 285 0.94 -15.73 8.17
N VAL A 286 1.39 -14.61 8.75
CA VAL A 286 0.68 -13.93 9.84
C VAL A 286 -0.68 -13.44 9.36
N SER A 287 -0.75 -12.85 8.17
CA SER A 287 -2.00 -12.38 7.56
C SER A 287 -2.98 -13.52 7.31
N LEU A 288 -2.52 -14.66 6.81
CA LEU A 288 -3.34 -15.86 6.60
C LEU A 288 -3.82 -16.41 7.95
N TYR A 289 -2.93 -16.53 8.94
CA TYR A 289 -3.27 -17.02 10.27
C TYR A 289 -4.40 -16.21 10.93
N PHE A 290 -4.30 -14.87 10.94
CA PHE A 290 -5.34 -14.02 11.50
C PHE A 290 -6.66 -14.08 10.73
N ASN A 291 -6.59 -14.34 9.43
CA ASN A 291 -7.77 -14.43 8.57
C ASN A 291 -8.32 -15.85 8.41
N ARG A 292 -7.73 -16.86 9.06
CA ARG A 292 -8.07 -18.28 8.88
C ARG A 292 -9.57 -18.57 8.94
N LYS A 293 -10.23 -18.07 9.97
CA LYS A 293 -11.67 -18.27 10.18
C LYS A 293 -12.51 -17.67 9.03
N ASN A 294 -12.20 -16.43 8.65
CA ASN A 294 -12.91 -15.74 7.58
C ASN A 294 -12.67 -16.44 6.23
N LEU A 295 -11.43 -16.88 5.96
CA LEU A 295 -11.06 -17.59 4.73
C LEU A 295 -11.73 -18.97 4.65
N ALA A 296 -11.86 -19.68 5.76
CA ALA A 296 -12.59 -20.95 5.82
C ALA A 296 -14.09 -20.79 5.52
N GLU A 297 -14.70 -19.69 5.98
CA GLU A 297 -16.12 -19.38 5.71
C GLU A 297 -16.37 -18.89 4.26
N LEU A 298 -15.31 -18.46 3.57
CA LEU A 298 -15.32 -18.00 2.18
C LEU A 298 -14.89 -19.07 1.16
N ASP A 299 -14.28 -20.18 1.61
CA ASP A 299 -13.89 -21.28 0.73
C ASP A 299 -15.16 -21.94 0.15
N LEU A 300 -15.25 -21.87 -1.18
CA LEU A 300 -16.31 -22.47 -1.99
C LEU A 300 -15.86 -23.80 -2.57
#